data_AF-A0A2P5BXC8-F1
#
_entry.id   AF-A0A2P5BXC8-F1
#
_cell.length_a   1.000
_cell.length_b   1.000
_cell.length_c   1.000
_cell.angle_alpha   90.00
_cell.angle_beta   90.00
_cell.angle_gamma   90.00
#
_symmetry.space_group_name_H-M   'P 1'
#
loop_
_entity.id
_entity.type
_entity.pdbx_description
1 polymer ?
#
loop_
_entity_poly.entity_id
_entity_poly.type
_entity_poly.pdbx_seq_one_letter_code
_entity_poly.pdbx_strand_id
1 'polypeptide(L)'
;MVIPIGISNDTMFPVWPFILEDFIKECNDFYGVPPRPHWVTTYYGGHDIKLILHRFGSNIIFSNGLKDPYSSGGVLENISGSILAIKTTNGSHCLDILRAKETDPDWLVKQRKIE
;
A
#
# COMPACT_ATOMS: atom_id res chain seq x y z
N MET A 1 -14.55 -0.25 0.24
CA MET A 1 -13.40 -0.45 -0.67
C MET A 1 -13.13 -1.94 -0.74
N VAL A 2 -12.79 -2.48 -1.91
CA VAL A 2 -12.41 -3.89 -2.06
C VAL A 2 -10.89 -3.97 -2.11
N ILE A 3 -10.30 -4.72 -1.18
CA ILE A 3 -8.90 -5.11 -1.25
C ILE A 3 -8.89 -6.65 -1.30
N PRO A 4 -8.51 -7.27 -2.42
CA PRO A 4 -8.59 -8.71 -2.60
C PRO A 4 -7.45 -9.41 -1.86
N ILE A 5 -7.57 -9.53 -0.54
CA ILE A 5 -6.61 -10.25 0.32
C ILE A 5 -7.08 -11.69 0.45
N GLY A 6 -6.23 -12.62 0.02
CA GLY A 6 -6.45 -14.05 0.17
C GLY A 6 -5.13 -14.79 0.38
N ILE A 7 -5.23 -16.08 0.69
CA ILE A 7 -4.12 -16.98 0.98
C ILE A 7 -4.04 -18.03 -0.13
N SER A 8 -2.90 -18.08 -0.83
CA SER A 8 -2.59 -19.12 -1.83
C SER A 8 -1.82 -20.30 -1.21
N ASN A 9 -1.59 -21.33 -2.02
CA ASN A 9 -0.78 -22.50 -1.67
C ASN A 9 0.70 -22.20 -1.41
N ASP A 10 1.19 -21.00 -1.78
CA ASP A 10 2.61 -20.63 -1.68
C ASP A 10 2.98 -20.04 -0.31
N THR A 11 2.07 -20.14 0.66
CA THR A 11 2.24 -19.59 2.00
C THR A 11 2.24 -20.69 3.05
N MET A 12 2.65 -20.36 4.27
CA MET A 12 2.59 -21.28 5.41
C MET A 12 1.18 -21.46 6.00
N PHE A 13 0.16 -20.79 5.45
CA PHE A 13 -1.19 -20.76 5.99
C PHE A 13 -2.16 -21.63 5.16
N PRO A 14 -3.25 -22.13 5.75
CA PRO A 14 -4.30 -22.80 5.01
C PRO A 14 -4.89 -21.91 3.91
N VAL A 15 -5.18 -22.53 2.77
CA VAL A 15 -5.74 -21.86 1.60
C VAL A 15 -7.05 -21.16 1.95
N TRP A 16 -7.13 -19.89 1.59
CA TRP A 16 -8.32 -19.07 1.81
C TRP A 16 -8.39 -18.02 0.70
N PRO A 17 -8.89 -18.39 -0.48
CA PRO A 17 -8.90 -17.49 -1.62
C PRO A 17 -9.90 -16.36 -1.40
N PHE A 18 -9.58 -15.17 -1.89
CA PHE A 18 -10.53 -14.06 -1.91
C PHE A 18 -11.60 -14.32 -2.97
N ILE A 19 -12.87 -14.32 -2.57
CA ILE A 19 -14.04 -14.46 -3.46
C ILE A 19 -14.86 -13.18 -3.39
N LEU A 20 -15.03 -12.51 -4.53
CA LEU A 20 -15.68 -11.20 -4.58
C LEU A 20 -17.17 -11.28 -4.22
N GLU A 21 -17.86 -12.33 -4.66
CA GLU A 21 -19.27 -12.57 -4.42
C GLU A 21 -19.57 -12.71 -2.92
N ASP A 22 -18.72 -13.46 -2.20
CA ASP A 22 -18.83 -13.64 -0.76
C ASP A 22 -18.62 -12.30 -0.04
N PHE A 23 -17.60 -11.54 -0.44
CA PHE A 23 -17.34 -10.21 0.11
C PHE A 23 -18.50 -9.22 -0.13
N ILE A 24 -19.11 -9.26 -1.33
CA ILE A 24 -20.28 -8.44 -1.66
C ILE A 24 -21.46 -8.84 -0.76
N LYS A 25 -21.72 -10.14 -0.60
CA LYS A 25 -22.79 -10.65 0.26
C LYS A 25 -22.59 -10.21 1.71
N GLU A 26 -21.39 -10.40 2.26
CA GLU A 26 -21.06 -9.97 3.62
C GLU A 26 -21.28 -8.46 3.80
N CYS A 27 -20.78 -7.64 2.88
CA CYS A 27 -20.98 -6.19 2.95
C CYS A 27 -22.46 -5.80 2.94
N ASN A 28 -23.27 -6.46 2.11
CA ASN A 28 -24.70 -6.20 2.05
C ASN A 28 -25.42 -6.66 3.34
N ASP A 29 -25.01 -7.80 3.90
CA ASP A 29 -25.58 -8.34 5.15
C ASP A 29 -25.25 -7.44 6.35
N PHE A 30 -24.02 -6.92 6.44
CA PHE A 30 -23.59 -6.06 7.55
C PHE A 30 -24.02 -4.59 7.41
N TYR A 31 -23.96 -4.04 6.20
CA TYR A 31 -24.09 -2.60 5.96
C TYR A 31 -25.28 -2.21 5.07
N GLY A 32 -26.02 -3.18 4.52
CA GLY A 32 -27.16 -2.93 3.63
C GLY A 32 -26.80 -2.36 2.26
N VAL A 33 -25.51 -2.35 1.91
CA VAL A 33 -25.01 -1.81 0.64
C VAL A 33 -23.89 -2.67 0.06
N PRO A 34 -23.89 -2.93 -1.26
CA PRO A 34 -22.79 -3.62 -1.90
C PRO A 34 -21.58 -2.68 -2.06
N PRO A 35 -20.34 -3.20 -1.99
CA PRO A 35 -19.16 -2.41 -2.30
C PRO A 35 -19.11 -2.06 -3.79
N ARG A 36 -18.36 -1.02 -4.15
CA ARG A 36 -18.04 -0.67 -5.54
C ARG A 36 -16.58 -1.09 -5.84
N PRO A 37 -16.33 -2.28 -6.42
CA PRO A 37 -14.97 -2.84 -6.47
C PRO A 37 -14.00 -1.99 -7.31
N HIS A 38 -14.48 -1.41 -8.41
CA HIS A 38 -13.65 -0.66 -9.34
C HIS A 38 -13.64 0.85 -9.10
N TRP A 39 -14.34 1.37 -8.08
CA TRP A 39 -14.42 2.81 -7.86
C TRP A 39 -13.04 3.43 -7.62
N VAL A 40 -12.24 2.82 -6.75
CA VAL A 40 -10.90 3.32 -6.40
C VAL A 40 -9.95 3.24 -7.59
N THR A 41 -9.93 2.11 -8.31
CA THR A 41 -9.03 1.93 -9.46
C THR A 41 -9.42 2.82 -10.64
N THR A 42 -10.71 3.10 -10.82
CA THR A 42 -11.19 4.03 -11.86
C THR A 42 -10.89 5.47 -11.49
N TYR A 43 -11.11 5.86 -10.24
CA TYR A 43 -10.98 7.25 -9.81
C TYR A 43 -9.52 7.69 -9.64
N TYR A 44 -8.67 6.83 -9.06
CA TYR A 44 -7.27 7.16 -8.74
C TYR A 44 -6.25 6.59 -9.73
N GLY A 45 -6.69 5.98 -10.83
CA GLY A 45 -5.83 5.49 -11.91
C GLY A 45 -5.42 4.02 -11.81
N GLY A 46 -5.60 3.36 -10.66
CA GLY A 46 -5.42 1.91 -10.53
C GLY A 46 -4.04 1.44 -11.02
N HIS A 47 -4.00 0.56 -12.01
CA HIS A 47 -2.74 0.07 -12.60
C HIS A 47 -1.96 1.16 -13.36
N ASP A 48 -2.63 2.22 -13.82
CA ASP A 48 -2.03 3.36 -14.51
C ASP A 48 -1.62 4.49 -13.53
N ILE A 49 -1.59 4.23 -12.22
CA ILE A 49 -1.25 5.25 -11.21
C ILE A 49 0.07 5.95 -11.48
N LYS A 50 1.10 5.23 -11.98
CA LYS A 50 2.38 5.83 -12.38
C LYS A 50 2.19 6.85 -13.50
N LEU A 51 1.41 6.53 -14.53
CA LEU A 51 1.13 7.43 -15.65
C LEU A 51 0.32 8.65 -15.20
N ILE A 52 -0.72 8.44 -14.38
CA ILE A 52 -1.58 9.51 -13.89
C ILE A 52 -0.79 10.47 -12.98
N LEU A 53 -0.04 9.93 -12.02
CA LEU A 53 0.79 10.74 -11.11
C LEU A 53 1.94 11.42 -11.84
N HIS A 54 2.54 10.79 -12.86
CA HIS A 54 3.56 11.46 -13.68
C HIS A 54 3.00 12.70 -14.40
N ARG A 55 1.74 12.65 -14.86
CA ARG A 55 1.12 13.76 -15.62
C ARG A 55 0.55 14.85 -14.74
N PHE A 56 -0.04 14.49 -13.60
CA PHE A 56 -0.88 15.40 -12.80
C PHE A 56 -0.48 15.49 -11.32
N GLY A 57 0.42 14.62 -10.86
CA GLY A 57 0.90 14.62 -9.48
C GLY A 57 2.16 15.46 -9.29
N SER A 58 2.40 15.89 -8.06
CA SER A 58 3.63 16.53 -7.63
C SER A 58 3.73 16.52 -6.12
N ASN A 59 4.95 16.58 -5.58
CA ASN A 59 5.24 16.76 -4.15
C ASN A 59 4.67 15.65 -3.26
N ILE A 60 4.94 14.39 -3.65
CA ILE A 60 4.50 13.21 -2.91
C ILE A 60 5.72 12.34 -2.61
N ILE A 61 5.83 11.88 -1.37
CA ILE A 61 6.78 10.84 -0.98
C ILE A 61 6.01 9.56 -0.68
N PHE A 62 6.37 8.48 -1.35
CA PHE A 62 5.91 7.13 -1.05
C PHE A 62 6.97 6.40 -0.22
N SER A 63 6.84 6.43 1.10
CA SER A 63 7.69 5.68 2.01
C SER A 63 7.19 4.23 2.17
N ASN A 64 8.09 3.25 2.09
CA ASN A 64 7.76 1.83 2.22
C ASN A 64 8.84 1.06 2.99
N GLY A 65 8.43 0.29 3.99
CA GLY A 65 9.27 -0.73 4.60
C GLY A 65 9.12 -2.07 3.88
N LEU A 66 10.19 -2.69 3.39
CA LEU A 66 10.10 -3.95 2.63
C LEU A 66 9.78 -5.19 3.48
N LYS A 67 9.77 -5.07 4.82
CA LYS A 67 9.23 -6.12 5.70
C LYS A 67 7.72 -5.97 5.92
N ASP A 68 7.12 -4.87 5.46
CA ASP A 68 5.69 -4.69 5.47
C ASP A 68 5.06 -5.44 4.28
N PRO A 69 4.14 -6.40 4.49
CA PRO A 69 3.44 -7.07 3.40
C PRO A 69 2.67 -6.09 2.50
N TYR A 70 2.20 -4.95 3.03
CA TYR A 70 1.50 -3.93 2.23
C TYR A 70 2.41 -3.23 1.21
N SER A 71 3.74 -3.28 1.38
CA SER A 71 4.69 -2.70 0.42
C SER A 71 4.60 -3.33 -0.97
N SER A 72 4.09 -4.56 -1.08
CA SER A 72 3.81 -5.24 -2.35
C SER A 72 2.79 -4.50 -3.24
N GLY A 73 1.86 -3.76 -2.62
CA GLY A 73 0.88 -2.92 -3.32
C GLY A 73 1.29 -1.44 -3.41
N GLY A 74 2.47 -1.07 -2.91
CA GLY A 74 2.96 0.30 -2.85
C GLY A 74 3.69 0.78 -4.10
N VAL A 75 4.08 2.06 -4.11
CA VAL A 75 4.96 2.65 -5.14
C VAL A 75 6.41 2.55 -4.66
N LEU A 76 7.22 1.71 -5.32
CA LEU A 76 8.59 1.38 -4.89
C LEU A 76 9.69 2.03 -5.76
N GLU A 77 9.30 2.90 -6.68
CA GLU A 77 10.20 3.59 -7.63
C GLU A 77 9.72 5.02 -7.81
N ASN A 78 10.66 5.95 -8.00
CA ASN A 78 10.34 7.34 -8.30
C ASN A 78 9.49 7.41 -9.57
N ILE A 79 8.44 8.23 -9.53
CA ILE A 79 7.55 8.45 -10.67
C ILE A 79 8.00 9.70 -11.43
N SER A 80 8.47 10.74 -10.74
CA SER A 80 8.96 11.99 -11.32
C SER A 80 10.00 12.63 -10.40
N GLY A 81 10.53 13.81 -10.78
CA GLY A 81 11.46 14.57 -9.93
C GLY A 81 10.86 15.08 -8.60
N SER A 82 9.53 15.11 -8.48
CA SER A 82 8.81 15.56 -7.26
C SER A 82 7.92 14.48 -6.66
N ILE A 83 7.89 13.27 -7.25
CA ILE A 83 7.17 12.11 -6.73
C ILE A 83 8.18 11.00 -6.49
N LEU A 84 8.66 10.94 -5.25
CA LEU A 84 9.77 10.10 -4.84
C LEU A 84 9.27 8.86 -4.11
N ALA A 85 9.97 7.74 -4.28
CA ALA A 85 9.75 6.52 -3.51
C ALA A 85 10.96 6.26 -2.62
N ILE A 86 10.73 6.19 -1.31
CA ILE A 86 11.76 5.90 -0.32
C ILE A 86 11.45 4.52 0.25
N LYS A 87 12.31 3.54 -0.01
CA LYS A 87 12.13 2.17 0.49
C LYS A 87 13.28 1.70 1.35
N THR A 88 12.97 0.99 2.43
CA THR A 88 13.96 0.45 3.36
C THR A 88 13.80 -1.05 3.54
N THR A 89 14.89 -1.80 3.38
CA THR A 89 14.88 -3.27 3.48
C THR A 89 14.40 -3.78 4.84
N ASN A 90 14.66 -3.02 5.91
CA ASN A 90 14.33 -3.41 7.28
C ASN A 90 13.10 -2.70 7.85
N GLY A 91 12.48 -1.78 7.11
CA GLY A 91 11.28 -1.08 7.54
C GLY A 91 10.09 -2.03 7.67
N SER A 92 9.38 -1.91 8.79
CA SER A 92 8.04 -2.45 8.97
C SER A 92 6.99 -1.42 8.56
N HIS A 93 5.72 -1.75 8.79
CA HIS A 93 4.57 -0.90 8.44
C HIS A 93 4.69 0.51 9.04
N CYS A 94 4.82 1.51 8.16
CA CYS A 94 4.84 2.94 8.48
C CYS A 94 5.78 3.32 9.65
N LEU A 95 6.98 2.73 9.69
CA LEU A 95 7.91 2.93 10.81
C LEU A 95 8.47 4.37 10.89
N ASP A 96 8.60 5.01 9.74
CA ASP A 96 9.04 6.39 9.52
C ASP A 96 8.18 7.42 10.24
N ILE A 97 6.85 7.25 10.27
CA ILE A 97 5.94 8.20 10.93
C ILE A 97 5.83 7.99 12.46
N LEU A 98 6.40 6.92 13.00
CA LEU A 98 6.39 6.70 14.45
C LEU A 98 7.29 7.72 15.16
N ARG A 99 6.96 7.99 16.43
CA ARG A 99 7.78 8.86 17.27
C ARG A 99 9.22 8.34 17.35
N ALA A 100 10.17 9.25 17.16
CA ALA A 100 11.60 8.94 17.27
C ALA A 100 11.95 8.38 18.67
N LYS A 101 12.81 7.37 18.67
CA LYS A 101 13.38 6.74 19.86
C LYS A 101 14.90 6.74 19.75
N GLU A 102 15.59 6.77 20.89
CA GLU A 102 17.05 6.65 20.95
C GLU A 102 17.56 5.31 20.41
N THR A 103 16.71 4.28 20.41
CA THR A 103 17.00 2.95 19.87
C THR A 103 16.74 2.82 18.37
N ASP A 104 16.28 3.89 17.69
CA ASP A 104 15.99 3.83 16.26
C ASP A 104 17.28 3.61 15.48
N PRO A 105 17.30 2.67 14.52
CA PRO A 105 18.49 2.39 13.75
C PRO A 105 18.84 3.57 12.84
N ASP A 106 20.13 3.77 12.57
CA ASP A 106 20.63 4.90 11.77
C ASP A 106 19.95 5.04 10.40
N TRP A 107 19.59 3.91 9.77
CA TRP A 107 18.89 3.95 8.48
C TRP A 107 17.51 4.59 8.57
N LEU A 108 16.80 4.41 9.69
CA LEU A 108 15.47 4.98 9.92
C LEU A 108 15.58 6.48 10.20
N VAL A 109 16.58 6.87 11.01
CA VAL A 109 16.89 8.29 11.26
C VAL A 109 17.28 9.00 9.96
N LYS A 110 18.04 8.35 9.09
CA LYS A 110 18.39 8.89 7.76
C LYS A 110 17.16 9.00 6.86
N GLN A 111 16.30 7.98 6.81
CA GLN A 111 15.06 8.01 6.05
C GLN A 111 14.21 9.25 6.42
N ARG A 112 13.95 9.46 7.71
CA ARG A 112 13.16 10.61 8.21
C ARG A 112 13.77 11.99 7.93
N LYS A 113 15.06 12.07 7.62
CA LYS A 113 15.74 13.32 7.24
C LYS A 113 15.69 13.59 5.74
N ILE A 114 15.46 12.54 4.94
CA ILE A 114 15.30 12.65 3.48
C ILE A 114 13.86 13.07 3.16
N GLU A 115 12.91 12.59 3.95
CA GLU A 115 11.49 12.98 3.95
C GLU A 115 11.30 14.46 4.31
#